data_AF-A0AAW0KZ07-F1
#
_entry.id   AF-A0AAW0KZ07-F1
#
_cell.length_a   1.000
_cell.length_b   1.000
_cell.length_c   1.000
_cell.angle_alpha   90.00
_cell.angle_beta   90.00
_cell.angle_gamma   90.00
#
_symmetry.space_group_name_H-M   'P 1'
#
loop_
_entity.id
_entity.type
_entity.pdbx_description
1 polymer ?
#
loop_
_entity_poly.entity_id
_entity_poly.type
_entity_poly.pdbx_seq_one_letter_code
_entity_poly.pdbx_strand_id
1 'polypeptide(L)'
;MATGFAKGKMVTVLSIDGGGIRGIIPGTLLGFLESKLQEFDGPNARIADYFDVVAGTSTGGLVTAMLTAPDKDKRPMYAAKDIINFYLENCPKIFPQSRQKNFVSSVTSFFGAVVGPKYDGKYLRSLTNELLGNLTVKQTLTDVIIPTFDIKLLQP
;
A
#
# COMPACT_ATOMS: atom_id res chain seq x y z
N MET A 1 12.43 44.48 7.14
CA MET A 1 13.38 43.59 6.45
C MET A 1 13.47 42.30 7.25
N ALA A 2 12.76 41.26 6.81
CA ALA A 2 12.85 39.93 7.43
C ALA A 2 14.03 39.19 6.82
N THR A 3 14.96 38.77 7.66
CA THR A 3 16.18 38.04 7.30
C THR A 3 15.81 36.72 6.63
N GLY A 4 16.07 36.62 5.32
CA GLY A 4 15.92 35.39 4.57
C GLY A 4 16.94 34.36 5.04
N PHE A 5 16.49 33.36 5.79
CA PHE A 5 17.18 32.10 5.83
C PHE A 5 17.18 31.55 4.40
N ALA A 6 18.36 31.28 3.82
CA ALA A 6 18.45 30.48 2.60
C ALA A 6 17.81 29.13 2.91
N LYS A 7 16.55 28.95 2.50
CA LYS A 7 15.76 27.76 2.75
C LYS A 7 16.42 26.64 1.94
N GLY A 8 17.23 25.82 2.60
CA GLY A 8 17.73 24.58 2.00
C GLY A 8 16.54 23.82 1.39
N LYS A 9 16.76 23.12 0.28
CA LYS A 9 15.70 22.35 -0.38
C LYS A 9 15.14 21.35 0.64
N MET A 10 13.91 21.59 1.12
CA MET A 10 13.23 20.64 2.00
C MET A 10 12.91 19.39 1.18
N VAL A 11 13.13 18.23 1.79
CA VAL A 11 12.75 16.93 1.20
C VAL A 11 11.51 16.45 1.96
N THR A 12 10.46 16.07 1.23
CA THR A 12 9.21 15.57 1.80
C THR A 12 9.14 14.05 1.71
N VAL A 13 8.96 13.39 2.86
CA VAL A 13 8.89 11.92 2.95
C VAL A 13 7.57 11.51 3.57
N LEU A 14 6.86 10.60 2.89
CA LEU A 14 5.70 9.91 3.42
C LEU A 14 6.10 8.47 3.77
N SER A 15 5.79 8.01 4.97
CA SER A 15 6.03 6.62 5.39
C SER A 15 4.74 5.97 5.87
N ILE A 16 4.42 4.79 5.35
CA ILE A 16 3.18 4.07 5.61
C ILE A 16 3.49 2.69 6.20
N ASP A 17 3.07 2.49 7.44
CA ASP A 17 3.28 1.23 8.15
C ASP A 17 2.50 0.05 7.55
N GLY A 18 3.02 -1.15 7.79
CA GLY A 18 2.29 -2.39 7.52
C GLY A 18 1.18 -2.63 8.54
N GLY A 19 0.27 -3.57 8.24
CA GLY A 19 -0.82 -3.85 9.19
C GLY A 19 -1.89 -4.83 8.74
N GLY A 20 -1.76 -5.46 7.57
CA GLY A 20 -2.81 -6.29 6.99
C GLY A 20 -4.04 -5.45 6.69
N ILE A 21 -5.24 -5.93 7.03
CA ILE A 21 -6.49 -5.19 6.83
C ILE A 21 -6.52 -3.80 7.50
N ARG A 22 -5.66 -3.55 8.49
CA ARG A 22 -5.56 -2.23 9.15
C ARG A 22 -5.01 -1.13 8.24
N GLY A 23 -4.59 -1.43 7.01
CA GLY A 23 -4.27 -0.43 5.97
C GLY A 23 -5.40 0.57 5.70
N ILE A 24 -6.65 0.26 6.08
CA ILE A 24 -7.78 1.21 6.06
C ILE A 24 -7.52 2.45 6.93
N ILE A 25 -6.77 2.32 8.03
CA ILE A 25 -6.47 3.44 8.93
C ILE A 25 -5.59 4.48 8.22
N PRO A 26 -4.37 4.16 7.74
CA PRO A 26 -3.59 5.12 6.96
C PRO A 26 -4.29 5.51 5.65
N GLY A 27 -5.05 4.62 5.02
CA GLY A 27 -5.86 4.96 3.84
C GLY A 27 -6.87 6.09 4.09
N THR A 28 -7.55 6.06 5.24
CA THR A 28 -8.46 7.15 5.66
C THR A 28 -7.73 8.47 5.86
N LEU A 29 -6.58 8.44 6.54
CA LEU A 29 -5.78 9.65 6.78
C LEU A 29 -5.26 10.25 5.47
N LEU A 30 -4.79 9.40 4.56
CA LEU A 30 -4.30 9.84 3.24
C LEU A 30 -5.43 10.39 2.37
N GLY A 31 -6.62 9.78 2.40
CA GLY A 31 -7.79 10.31 1.72
C GLY A 31 -8.18 11.71 2.22
N PHE A 32 -8.12 11.94 3.53
CA PHE A 32 -8.36 13.27 4.09
C PHE A 32 -7.25 14.26 3.71
N LEU A 33 -5.97 13.87 3.84
CA LEU A 33 -4.83 14.71 3.46
C LEU A 33 -4.91 15.14 2.00
N GLU A 34 -5.13 14.19 1.08
CA GLU A 34 -5.25 14.47 -0.35
C GLU A 34 -6.44 15.39 -0.65
N SER A 35 -7.57 15.24 0.06
CA SER A 35 -8.70 16.15 -0.09
C SER A 35 -8.35 17.58 0.31
N LYS A 36 -7.53 17.77 1.35
CA LYS A 36 -7.04 19.10 1.75
C LYS A 36 -6.08 19.68 0.72
N LEU A 37 -5.18 18.88 0.16
CA LEU A 37 -4.31 19.33 -0.93
C LEU A 37 -5.13 19.75 -2.16
N GLN A 38 -6.20 19.02 -2.47
CA GLN A 38 -7.11 19.35 -3.56
C GLN A 38 -7.94 20.62 -3.31
N GLU A 39 -8.27 20.95 -2.05
CA GLU A 39 -8.88 22.23 -1.69
C GLU A 39 -7.94 23.42 -1.98
N PHE A 40 -6.63 23.25 -1.83
CA PHE A 40 -5.64 24.31 -2.07
C PHE A 40 -5.23 24.43 -3.54
N ASP A 41 -4.93 23.32 -4.20
CA ASP A 41 -4.26 23.30 -5.51
C ASP A 41 -5.11 22.69 -6.64
N GLY A 42 -6.34 22.28 -6.33
CA GLY A 42 -7.34 21.80 -7.29
C GLY A 42 -7.55 20.28 -7.32
N PRO A 43 -8.62 19.82 -8.00
CA PRO A 43 -9.12 18.44 -7.89
C PRO A 43 -8.16 17.37 -8.44
N ASN A 44 -7.17 17.79 -9.24
CA ASN A 44 -6.20 16.90 -9.84
C ASN A 44 -4.97 16.67 -8.95
N ALA A 45 -4.80 17.42 -7.85
CA ALA A 45 -3.73 17.21 -6.90
C ALA A 45 -3.76 15.79 -6.33
N ARG A 46 -2.58 15.16 -6.24
CA ARG A 46 -2.39 13.81 -5.71
C ARG A 46 -1.23 13.76 -4.74
N ILE A 47 -1.23 12.78 -3.83
CA ILE A 47 -0.14 12.58 -2.86
C ILE A 47 1.25 12.59 -3.53
N ALA A 48 1.40 11.93 -4.69
CA ALA A 48 2.67 11.86 -5.42
C ALA A 48 3.21 13.22 -5.93
N ASP A 49 2.38 14.26 -5.98
CA ASP A 49 2.82 15.60 -6.41
C ASP A 49 3.57 16.37 -5.31
N TYR A 50 3.42 15.95 -4.05
CA TYR A 50 3.92 16.68 -2.87
C TYR A 50 5.03 15.96 -2.12
N PHE A 51 5.20 14.66 -2.34
CA PHE A 51 6.19 13.83 -1.64
C PHE A 51 7.31 13.41 -2.58
N ASP A 52 8.53 13.85 -2.28
CA ASP A 52 9.75 13.43 -2.98
C ASP A 52 10.04 11.93 -2.79
N VAL A 53 9.62 11.36 -1.65
CA VAL A 53 9.77 9.92 -1.36
C VAL A 53 8.50 9.38 -0.70
N VAL A 54 8.03 8.22 -1.15
CA VAL A 54 6.95 7.46 -0.51
C VAL A 54 7.44 6.07 -0.13
N ALA A 55 7.44 5.80 1.17
CA ALA A 55 7.88 4.54 1.75
C ALA A 55 6.69 3.75 2.30
N GLY A 56 6.73 2.43 2.17
CA GLY A 56 5.69 1.59 2.74
C GLY A 56 6.07 0.13 2.90
N THR A 57 5.74 -0.44 4.06
CA THR A 57 6.03 -1.85 4.37
C THR A 57 4.77 -2.70 4.28
N SER A 58 4.84 -3.88 3.67
CA SER A 58 3.71 -4.82 3.56
C SER A 58 2.48 -4.12 2.93
N THR A 59 1.36 -4.05 3.64
CA THR A 59 0.16 -3.32 3.21
C THR A 59 0.45 -1.85 2.89
N GLY A 60 1.33 -1.17 3.63
CA GLY A 60 1.76 0.19 3.30
C GLY A 60 2.56 0.26 1.99
N GLY A 61 3.28 -0.81 1.64
CA GLY A 61 3.97 -0.94 0.36
C GLY A 61 2.99 -1.10 -0.81
N LEU A 62 1.88 -1.81 -0.59
CA LEU A 62 0.78 -1.89 -1.56
C LEU A 62 0.16 -0.49 -1.78
N VAL A 63 -0.12 0.25 -0.70
CA VAL A 63 -0.62 1.63 -0.80
C VAL A 63 0.38 2.53 -1.52
N THR A 64 1.67 2.39 -1.22
CA THR A 64 2.76 3.12 -1.89
C THR A 64 2.71 2.88 -3.39
N ALA A 65 2.61 1.62 -3.83
CA ALA A 65 2.49 1.28 -5.25
C ALA A 65 1.23 1.89 -5.88
N MET A 66 0.06 1.81 -5.22
CA MET A 66 -1.19 2.39 -5.72
C MET A 66 -1.10 3.91 -5.92
N LEU A 67 -0.42 4.63 -5.02
CA LEU A 67 -0.30 6.08 -5.05
C LEU A 67 0.81 6.61 -5.95
N THR A 68 1.73 5.77 -6.42
CA THR A 68 2.94 6.22 -7.13
C THR A 68 3.13 5.55 -8.48
N ALA A 69 2.50 4.41 -8.74
CA ALA A 69 2.57 3.76 -10.04
C ALA A 69 1.72 4.55 -11.07
N PRO A 70 2.27 4.84 -12.25
CA PRO A 70 1.62 5.68 -13.24
C PRO A 70 0.54 4.94 -14.01
N ASP A 71 -0.53 5.64 -14.35
CA ASP A 71 -1.47 5.28 -15.39
C ASP A 71 -0.98 5.70 -16.79
N LYS A 72 -1.86 5.62 -17.79
CA LYS A 72 -1.56 6.00 -19.19
C LYS A 72 -1.25 7.49 -19.36
N ASP A 73 -1.76 8.33 -18.47
CA ASP A 73 -1.63 9.78 -18.51
C ASP A 73 -0.49 10.28 -17.58
N LYS A 74 0.33 9.35 -17.06
CA LYS A 74 1.40 9.62 -16.08
C LYS A 74 0.89 10.29 -14.81
N ARG A 75 -0.31 9.90 -14.37
CA ARG A 75 -0.87 10.23 -13.06
C ARG A 75 -0.92 8.99 -12.18
N PRO A 76 -1.01 9.13 -10.85
CA PRO A 76 -1.19 7.97 -9.97
C PRO A 76 -2.41 7.17 -10.36
N MET A 77 -2.27 5.84 -10.45
CA MET A 77 -3.38 4.93 -10.78
C MET A 77 -4.56 5.05 -9.81
N TYR A 78 -4.31 5.43 -8.56
CA TYR A 78 -5.33 5.62 -7.54
C TYR A 78 -5.23 7.00 -6.91
N ALA A 79 -6.40 7.60 -6.61
CA ALA A 79 -6.47 8.64 -5.60
C ALA A 79 -6.46 7.99 -4.20
N ALA A 80 -6.00 8.73 -3.19
CA ALA A 80 -5.90 8.22 -1.82
C ALA A 80 -7.26 7.80 -1.25
N LYS A 81 -8.35 8.47 -1.64
CA LYS A 81 -9.72 8.08 -1.26
C LYS A 81 -10.12 6.67 -1.75
N ASP A 82 -9.54 6.21 -2.85
CA ASP A 82 -9.90 4.93 -3.48
C ASP A 82 -9.27 3.73 -2.74
N ILE A 83 -8.27 3.97 -1.89
CA ILE A 83 -7.60 2.95 -1.07
C ILE A 83 -8.61 2.21 -0.16
N ILE A 84 -9.57 2.95 0.42
CA ILE A 84 -10.58 2.35 1.31
C ILE A 84 -11.46 1.37 0.52
N ASN A 85 -11.95 1.79 -0.64
CA ASN A 85 -12.78 0.96 -1.51
C ASN A 85 -12.02 -0.30 -1.95
N PHE A 86 -10.74 -0.12 -2.34
CA PHE A 86 -9.87 -1.24 -2.66
C PHE A 86 -9.80 -2.27 -1.51
N TYR A 87 -9.62 -1.83 -0.26
CA TYR A 87 -9.60 -2.76 0.87
C TYR A 87 -10.94 -3.42 1.12
N LEU A 88 -12.05 -2.68 1.05
CA LEU A 88 -13.39 -3.23 1.27
C LEU A 88 -13.73 -4.33 0.26
N GLU A 89 -13.37 -4.13 -1.00
CA GLU A 89 -13.63 -5.08 -2.09
C GLU A 89 -12.70 -6.29 -2.08
N ASN A 90 -11.41 -6.09 -1.78
CA ASN A 90 -10.39 -7.10 -1.97
C ASN A 90 -10.02 -7.84 -0.67
N CYS A 91 -10.15 -7.24 0.51
CA CYS A 91 -9.78 -7.91 1.77
C CYS A 91 -10.49 -9.25 2.01
N PRO A 92 -11.81 -9.41 1.74
CA PRO A 92 -12.47 -10.70 1.93
C PRO A 92 -11.91 -11.82 1.04
N LYS A 93 -11.31 -11.46 -0.10
CA LYS A 93 -10.71 -12.40 -1.06
C LYS A 93 -9.22 -12.63 -0.77
N ILE A 94 -8.51 -11.62 -0.27
CA ILE A 94 -7.12 -11.72 0.20
C ILE A 94 -7.05 -12.54 1.51
N PHE A 95 -8.01 -12.32 2.41
CA PHE A 95 -8.08 -12.96 3.73
C PHE A 95 -9.40 -13.72 3.91
N PRO A 96 -9.67 -14.77 3.10
CA PRO A 96 -10.92 -15.50 3.15
C PRO A 96 -11.17 -16.09 4.54
N GLN A 97 -12.30 -15.75 5.14
CA GLN A 97 -12.76 -16.37 6.37
C GLN A 97 -13.53 -17.64 6.02
N SER A 98 -13.02 -18.78 6.46
CA SER A 98 -13.74 -20.05 6.34
C SER A 98 -14.97 -20.02 7.26
N ARG A 99 -16.16 -19.85 6.70
CA ARG A 99 -17.44 -19.88 7.44
C ARG A 99 -17.83 -21.28 7.97
N GLN A 100 -17.05 -22.33 7.67
CA GLN A 100 -17.44 -23.74 7.92
C GLN A 100 -16.53 -24.52 8.89
N LYS A 101 -15.58 -23.89 9.58
CA LYS A 101 -14.64 -24.60 10.48
C LYS A 101 -15.09 -24.76 11.94
N ASN A 102 -16.32 -24.41 12.29
CA ASN A 102 -16.79 -24.51 13.69
C ASN A 102 -17.01 -25.94 14.20
N PHE A 103 -17.06 -26.96 13.33
CA PHE A 103 -17.24 -28.36 13.80
C PHE A 103 -15.95 -29.21 13.76
N VAL A 104 -14.98 -28.88 12.89
CA VAL A 104 -13.78 -29.73 12.68
C VAL A 104 -12.54 -29.22 13.43
N SER A 105 -12.54 -27.97 13.91
CA SER A 105 -11.39 -27.32 14.55
C SER A 105 -11.01 -27.87 15.93
N SER A 106 -11.96 -28.49 16.65
CA SER A 106 -11.68 -29.02 17.99
C SER A 106 -10.81 -30.28 17.97
N VAL A 107 -10.77 -31.01 16.85
CA VAL A 107 -10.03 -32.28 16.74
C VAL A 107 -8.64 -32.08 16.12
N THR A 108 -8.48 -31.11 15.22
CA THR A 108 -7.19 -30.85 14.53
C THR A 108 -6.17 -30.10 15.39
N SER A 109 -6.61 -29.41 16.44
CA SER A 109 -5.71 -28.67 17.34
C SER A 109 -4.81 -29.58 18.19
N PHE A 110 -5.15 -30.88 18.32
CA PHE A 110 -4.37 -31.86 19.07
C PHE A 110 -3.37 -32.67 18.22
N PHE A 111 -3.45 -32.67 16.89
CA PHE A 111 -2.73 -33.65 16.05
C PHE A 111 -2.05 -33.13 14.77
N GLY A 112 -1.73 -31.84 14.62
CA GLY A 112 -0.95 -31.46 13.44
C GLY A 112 -0.72 -29.97 13.23
N ALA A 113 0.19 -29.39 14.01
CA ALA A 113 0.73 -28.07 13.74
C ALA A 113 1.78 -28.10 12.61
N VAL A 114 1.44 -28.60 11.41
CA VAL A 114 2.36 -28.55 10.24
C VAL A 114 1.60 -28.52 8.91
N VAL A 115 0.89 -27.44 8.58
CA VAL A 115 0.44 -27.25 7.18
C VAL A 115 0.44 -25.77 6.78
N GLY A 116 1.58 -25.29 6.26
CA GLY A 116 1.67 -24.09 5.40
C GLY A 116 1.23 -22.73 5.99
N PRO A 117 1.27 -21.67 5.18
CA PRO A 117 0.75 -20.36 5.57
C PRO A 117 -0.78 -20.37 5.66
N LYS A 118 -1.35 -19.50 6.51
CA LYS A 118 -2.81 -19.35 6.69
C LYS A 118 -3.57 -19.01 5.40
N TYR A 119 -2.89 -18.37 4.45
CA TYR A 119 -3.42 -17.94 3.15
C TYR A 119 -2.42 -18.32 2.06
N ASP A 120 -2.90 -18.76 0.89
CA ASP A 120 -2.04 -19.23 -0.22
C ASP A 120 -1.41 -18.11 -1.07
N GLY A 121 -1.86 -16.87 -0.89
CA GLY A 121 -1.37 -15.67 -1.58
C GLY A 121 -1.72 -15.59 -3.06
N LYS A 122 -2.45 -16.56 -3.63
CA LYS A 122 -2.71 -16.60 -5.09
C LYS A 122 -3.56 -15.42 -5.56
N TYR A 123 -4.60 -15.09 -4.81
CA TYR A 123 -5.48 -13.97 -5.14
C TYR A 123 -4.73 -12.64 -5.10
N LEU A 124 -3.95 -12.38 -4.04
CA LEU A 124 -3.16 -11.16 -3.91
C LEU A 124 -2.18 -11.01 -5.08
N ARG A 125 -1.47 -12.08 -5.44
CA ARG A 125 -0.54 -12.07 -6.58
C ARG A 125 -1.23 -11.80 -7.91
N SER A 126 -2.39 -12.42 -8.13
CA SER A 126 -3.19 -12.17 -9.34
C SER A 126 -3.64 -10.71 -9.41
N LEU A 127 -4.13 -10.17 -8.30
CA LEU A 127 -4.60 -8.79 -8.20
C LEU A 127 -3.45 -7.79 -8.46
N THR A 128 -2.27 -7.99 -7.87
CA THR A 128 -1.12 -7.11 -8.13
C THR A 128 -0.64 -7.19 -9.58
N ASN A 129 -0.68 -8.37 -10.20
CA ASN A 129 -0.30 -8.54 -11.61
C ASN A 129 -1.31 -7.86 -12.55
N GLU A 130 -2.60 -7.93 -12.23
CA GLU A 130 -3.66 -7.27 -13.00
C GLU A 130 -3.54 -5.74 -12.94
N LEU A 131 -3.27 -5.21 -11.74
CA LEU A 131 -3.17 -3.77 -11.52
C LEU A 131 -1.87 -3.16 -12.03
N LEU A 132 -0.72 -3.81 -11.78
CA LEU A 132 0.59 -3.24 -12.09
C LEU A 132 1.17 -3.74 -13.42
N GLY A 133 0.67 -4.86 -13.95
CA GLY A 133 1.17 -5.45 -15.19
C GLY A 133 2.69 -5.63 -15.20
N ASN A 134 3.35 -5.01 -16.19
CA ASN A 134 4.80 -5.05 -16.36
C ASN A 134 5.51 -3.78 -15.85
N LEU A 135 4.84 -2.96 -15.03
CA LEU A 135 5.46 -1.77 -14.45
C LEU A 135 6.64 -2.15 -13.56
N THR A 136 7.72 -1.39 -13.70
CA THR A 136 8.93 -1.52 -12.90
C THR A 136 9.05 -0.36 -11.92
N VAL A 137 9.82 -0.54 -10.84
CA VAL A 137 10.05 0.51 -9.84
C VAL A 137 10.59 1.80 -10.47
N LYS A 138 11.40 1.71 -11.54
CA LYS A 138 11.93 2.88 -12.26
C LYS A 138 10.83 3.77 -12.87
N GLN A 139 9.63 3.23 -13.07
CA GLN A 139 8.51 3.94 -13.67
C GLN A 139 7.60 4.63 -12.65
N THR A 140 7.85 4.49 -11.33
CA THR A 140 7.07 5.22 -10.33
C THR A 140 7.23 6.74 -10.52
N LEU A 141 6.19 7.48 -10.15
CA LEU A 141 6.12 8.94 -10.32
C LEU A 141 7.01 9.71 -9.35
N THR A 142 7.44 9.05 -8.27
CA THR A 142 8.33 9.58 -7.24
C THR A 142 9.22 8.44 -6.73
N ASP A 143 10.23 8.76 -5.91
CA ASP A 143 11.09 7.74 -5.32
C ASP A 143 10.30 6.90 -4.31
N VAL A 144 10.48 5.57 -4.36
CA VAL A 144 9.76 4.64 -3.48
C VAL A 144 10.70 3.76 -2.66
N ILE A 145 10.29 3.46 -1.44
CA ILE A 145 10.98 2.52 -0.55
C ILE A 145 10.00 1.44 -0.11
N ILE A 146 10.12 0.24 -0.66
CA ILE A 146 9.26 -0.91 -0.35
C ILE A 146 10.15 -2.06 0.13
N PRO A 147 10.39 -2.18 1.44
CA PRO A 147 11.35 -3.15 1.97
C PRO A 147 10.80 -4.59 1.90
N THR A 148 11.71 -5.53 1.68
CA THR A 148 11.47 -6.97 1.75
C THR A 148 12.57 -7.64 2.58
N PHE A 149 12.59 -8.97 2.64
CA PHE A 149 13.70 -9.71 3.23
C PHE A 149 13.92 -10.99 2.42
N ASP A 150 15.15 -11.24 1.99
CA ASP A 150 15.53 -12.45 1.27
C ASP A 150 15.93 -13.55 2.27
N ILE A 151 15.09 -14.58 2.38
CA ILE A 151 15.32 -15.72 3.28
C ILE A 151 16.46 -16.65 2.84
N LYS A 152 16.86 -16.61 1.56
CA LYS A 152 17.97 -17.41 1.04
C LYS A 152 19.31 -16.74 1.35
N LEU A 153 19.36 -15.42 1.28
CA LEU A 153 20.56 -14.61 1.52
C LEU A 153 20.65 -14.06 2.96
N LEU A 154 19.56 -14.13 3.73
CA LEU A 154 19.43 -13.62 5.10
C LEU A 154 19.73 -12.12 5.20
N GLN A 155 19.26 -11.33 4.24
CA GLN A 155 19.44 -9.88 4.19
C GLN A 155 18.13 -9.16 3.83
N PRO A 156 17.97 -7.88 4.23
CA PRO A 156 16.90 -7.02 3.73
C PRO A 156 16.91 -6.88 2.20
#